data_AF-A0A813LRL4-F1
#
_entry.id   AF-A0A813LRL4-F1
#
_cell.length_a   1.000
_cell.length_b   1.000
_cell.length_c   1.000
_cell.angle_alpha   90.00
_cell.angle_beta   90.00
_cell.angle_gamma   90.00
#
_symmetry.space_group_name_H-M   'P 1'
#
loop_
_entity.id
_entity.type
_entity.pdbx_description
1 polymer ?
#
loop_
_entity_poly.entity_id
_entity_poly.type
_entity_poly.pdbx_seq_one_letter_code
_entity_poly.pdbx_strand_id
1 'polypeptide(L)'
;MHRQGRIRRWTVLTWALASSLLNCQVFSPRHSQVNFVTARRWYHEQQAGLLDRDHFRGLSNIAARSTRRATMRAAQPTPDSFDPPPPRQGDYTDMFCRGTNAFFGQLVIPQIRELVKLQPAGTAGSNLLDKLTAAPETPGISRPLWVVMAGSIPTALIWYGYYKFSVEEELFQAELRKEGRVTGCGGYGTLFPFVFAILLGLMAQLLGFEDVGAFLIAVGSVWILLGQINLYRRVNEIVQDHPSISEGEPVLWEWWGLLPPPLDVIVGVRQVHFLAKVSAAEREEAWEKDVVAEELFPFISTRRFTLKELVRSPRLWFWFCKDVEDFDVPFLRD
;
A
#
# COMPACT_ATOMS: atom_id res chain seq x y z
N MET A 1 44.04 -8.35 -14.97
CA MET A 1 43.36 -7.05 -15.18
C MET A 1 41.92 -7.13 -15.73
N HIS A 2 41.27 -8.30 -15.82
CA HIS A 2 39.90 -8.42 -16.39
C HIS A 2 38.73 -8.57 -15.38
N ARG A 3 38.97 -8.52 -14.05
CA ARG A 3 37.90 -8.65 -13.03
C ARG A 3 37.30 -7.33 -12.52
N GLN A 4 37.99 -6.20 -12.66
CA GLN A 4 37.49 -4.88 -12.17
C GLN A 4 36.35 -4.29 -13.02
N GLY A 5 36.20 -4.69 -14.29
CA GLY A 5 35.15 -4.18 -15.17
C GLY A 5 33.75 -4.76 -14.92
N ARG A 6 33.66 -5.92 -14.25
CA ARG A 6 32.38 -6.61 -14.03
C ARG A 6 31.66 -6.11 -12.78
N ILE A 7 32.41 -5.71 -11.74
CA ILE A 7 31.85 -5.16 -10.48
C ILE A 7 31.25 -3.76 -10.73
N ARG A 8 31.92 -2.89 -11.49
CA ARG A 8 31.40 -1.56 -11.84
C ARG A 8 30.04 -1.59 -12.56
N ARG A 9 29.74 -2.62 -13.37
CA ARG A 9 28.44 -2.73 -14.05
C ARG A 9 27.29 -3.05 -13.10
N TRP A 10 27.55 -3.84 -12.06
CA TRP A 10 26.55 -4.10 -11.02
C TRP A 10 26.35 -2.88 -10.14
N THR A 11 27.42 -2.19 -9.73
CA THR A 11 27.31 -0.96 -8.93
C THR A 11 26.49 0.13 -9.64
N VAL A 12 26.66 0.28 -10.97
CA VAL A 12 25.87 1.23 -11.77
C VAL A 12 24.39 0.82 -11.91
N LEU A 13 24.09 -0.48 -12.02
CA LEU A 13 22.70 -0.95 -12.08
C LEU A 13 21.99 -0.81 -10.73
N THR A 14 22.67 -1.10 -9.62
CA THR A 14 22.14 -0.91 -8.27
C THR A 14 22.01 0.58 -7.94
N TRP A 15 22.94 1.42 -8.38
CA TRP A 15 22.81 2.88 -8.29
C TRP A 15 21.66 3.39 -9.15
N ALA A 16 21.41 2.84 -10.35
CA ALA A 16 20.30 3.24 -11.19
C ALA A 16 18.94 2.82 -10.59
N LEU A 17 18.85 1.65 -9.96
CA LEU A 17 17.64 1.20 -9.26
C LEU A 17 17.40 1.97 -7.96
N ALA A 18 18.43 2.18 -7.13
CA ALA A 18 18.34 3.00 -5.92
C ALA A 18 18.09 4.49 -6.25
N SER A 19 18.69 5.00 -7.32
CA SER A 19 18.42 6.35 -7.83
C SER A 19 17.04 6.44 -8.49
N SER A 20 16.45 5.37 -9.03
CA SER A 20 15.08 5.42 -9.53
C SER A 20 14.06 5.46 -8.38
N LEU A 21 14.38 4.83 -7.25
CA LEU A 21 13.62 4.92 -6.01
C LEU A 21 13.80 6.27 -5.30
N LEU A 22 14.95 6.95 -5.47
CA LEU A 22 15.24 8.27 -4.88
C LEU A 22 14.98 9.47 -5.83
N ASN A 23 15.02 9.31 -7.17
CA ASN A 23 14.82 10.38 -8.16
C ASN A 23 13.36 10.68 -8.49
N CYS A 24 12.41 10.16 -7.71
CA CYS A 24 11.05 10.72 -7.67
C CYS A 24 11.01 12.19 -7.16
N GLN A 25 12.16 12.84 -6.91
CA GLN A 25 12.25 14.25 -6.49
C GLN A 25 12.81 15.25 -7.51
N VAL A 26 13.03 14.93 -8.79
CA VAL A 26 13.41 15.99 -9.76
C VAL A 26 12.17 16.59 -10.44
N PHE A 27 11.42 17.38 -9.67
CA PHE A 27 10.57 18.41 -10.23
C PHE A 27 11.47 19.57 -10.71
N SER A 28 11.47 19.83 -12.02
CA SER A 28 12.20 20.96 -12.62
C SER A 28 11.77 22.30 -11.97
N PRO A 29 12.70 23.17 -11.51
CA PRO A 29 12.36 24.33 -10.68
C PRO A 29 11.61 25.49 -11.37
N ARG A 30 11.21 25.37 -12.64
CA ARG A 30 10.64 26.51 -13.40
C ARG A 30 9.11 26.56 -13.53
N HIS A 31 8.37 25.61 -12.95
CA HIS A 31 6.89 25.60 -13.00
C HIS A 31 6.16 25.49 -11.64
N SER A 32 6.87 25.61 -10.51
CA SER A 32 6.31 25.37 -9.16
C SER A 32 5.33 26.42 -8.65
N GLN A 33 5.30 27.63 -9.22
CA GLN A 33 4.37 28.68 -8.75
C GLN A 33 2.93 28.52 -9.27
N VAL A 34 2.74 27.90 -10.45
CA VAL A 34 1.41 27.74 -11.04
C VAL A 34 0.65 26.57 -10.40
N ASN A 35 1.34 25.50 -10.02
CA ASN A 35 0.70 24.30 -9.46
C ASN A 35 0.25 24.47 -7.99
N PHE A 36 0.93 25.30 -7.20
CA PHE A 36 0.57 25.52 -5.79
C PHE A 36 -0.73 26.33 -5.64
N VAL A 37 -0.97 27.26 -6.56
CA VAL A 37 -2.22 28.05 -6.60
C VAL A 37 -3.40 27.17 -7.00
N THR A 38 -3.22 26.25 -7.96
CA THR A 38 -4.27 25.33 -8.41
C THR A 38 -4.61 24.28 -7.34
N ALA A 39 -3.61 23.73 -6.64
CA ALA A 39 -3.84 22.78 -5.54
C ALA A 39 -4.51 23.43 -4.32
N ARG A 40 -4.15 24.67 -3.99
CA ARG A 40 -4.79 25.44 -2.90
C ARG A 40 -6.21 25.84 -3.26
N ARG A 41 -6.46 26.22 -4.52
CA ARG A 41 -7.80 26.52 -5.03
C ARG A 41 -8.69 25.26 -5.03
N TRP A 42 -8.14 24.12 -5.45
CA TRP A 42 -8.80 22.81 -5.40
C TRP A 42 -9.17 22.39 -3.97
N TYR A 43 -8.26 22.60 -3.00
CA TYR A 43 -8.53 22.33 -1.58
C TYR A 43 -9.66 23.21 -1.01
N HIS A 44 -9.71 24.49 -1.39
CA HIS A 44 -10.78 25.40 -0.95
C HIS A 44 -12.12 25.17 -1.67
N GLU A 45 -12.12 24.78 -2.94
CA GLU A 45 -13.34 24.44 -3.70
C GLU A 45 -13.99 23.15 -3.16
N GLN A 46 -13.19 22.16 -2.74
CA GLN A 46 -13.69 20.96 -2.04
C GLN A 46 -14.28 21.29 -0.66
N GLN A 47 -13.64 22.17 0.10
CA GLN A 47 -14.16 22.62 1.41
C GLN A 47 -15.46 23.44 1.28
N ALA A 48 -15.63 24.20 0.19
CA ALA A 48 -16.82 25.00 -0.07
C ALA A 48 -18.01 24.16 -0.56
N GLY A 49 -17.77 23.09 -1.33
CA GLY A 49 -18.83 22.17 -1.77
C GLY A 49 -19.43 21.29 -0.67
N LEU A 50 -18.71 21.10 0.44
CA LEU A 50 -19.18 20.35 1.62
C LEU A 50 -20.05 21.18 2.59
N LEU A 51 -20.24 22.48 2.32
CA LEU A 51 -21.02 23.41 3.14
C LEU A 51 -22.36 23.80 2.50
N ASP A 52 -22.97 22.92 1.70
CA ASP A 52 -24.34 23.13 1.21
C ASP A 52 -25.37 22.78 2.32
N ARG A 53 -26.15 23.78 2.71
CA ARG A 53 -27.01 23.79 3.90
C ARG A 53 -28.24 22.88 3.80
N ASP A 54 -28.54 22.36 2.61
CA ASP A 54 -29.71 21.50 2.39
C ASP A 54 -29.44 20.00 2.67
N HIS A 55 -28.18 19.60 2.85
CA HIS A 55 -27.82 18.23 3.23
C HIS A 55 -28.10 17.91 4.72
N PHE A 56 -28.27 18.95 5.56
CA PHE A 56 -28.39 18.78 7.02
C PHE A 56 -29.76 18.28 7.51
N ARG A 57 -30.83 18.38 6.71
CA ARG A 57 -32.17 17.87 7.10
C ARG A 57 -32.37 16.38 6.84
N GLY A 58 -31.60 15.77 5.93
CA GLY A 58 -31.60 14.31 5.72
C GLY A 58 -30.76 13.55 6.76
N LEU A 59 -29.73 14.20 7.31
CA LEU A 59 -28.77 13.58 8.22
C LEU A 59 -29.31 13.36 9.64
N SER A 60 -30.34 14.08 10.08
CA SER A 60 -30.95 13.88 11.41
C SER A 60 -31.68 12.53 11.53
N ASN A 61 -32.33 12.08 10.45
CA ASN A 61 -33.00 10.78 10.40
C ASN A 61 -32.03 9.60 10.22
N ILE A 62 -30.87 9.83 9.58
CA ILE A 62 -29.78 8.85 9.44
C ILE A 62 -29.00 8.74 10.75
N ALA A 63 -28.73 9.85 11.43
CA ALA A 63 -28.10 9.87 12.75
C ALA A 63 -28.94 9.10 13.77
N ALA A 64 -30.27 9.31 13.82
CA ALA A 64 -31.15 8.58 14.73
C ALA A 64 -31.22 7.06 14.46
N ARG A 65 -31.06 6.63 13.19
CA ARG A 65 -30.94 5.20 12.82
C ARG A 65 -29.56 4.63 13.13
N SER A 66 -28.50 5.43 12.99
CA SER A 66 -27.12 5.08 13.36
C SER A 66 -26.97 4.87 14.87
N THR A 67 -27.54 5.76 15.69
CA THR A 67 -27.44 5.67 17.16
C THR A 67 -28.17 4.44 17.72
N ARG A 68 -29.28 3.99 17.10
CA ARG A 68 -29.94 2.72 17.48
C ARG A 68 -29.20 1.47 17.02
N ARG A 69 -28.45 1.52 15.92
CA ARG A 69 -27.60 0.40 15.48
C ARG A 69 -26.32 0.30 16.30
N ALA A 70 -25.79 1.42 16.79
CA ALA A 70 -24.66 1.45 17.71
C ALA A 70 -24.99 0.85 19.09
N THR A 71 -26.25 0.94 19.55
CA THR A 71 -26.69 0.31 20.82
C THR A 71 -27.01 -1.18 20.70
N MET A 72 -27.07 -1.72 19.49
CA MET A 72 -27.18 -3.17 19.22
C MET A 72 -25.90 -3.74 18.60
N ARG A 73 -24.75 -3.06 18.74
CA ARG A 73 -23.46 -3.69 18.50
C ARG A 73 -23.26 -4.70 19.63
N ALA A 74 -23.72 -5.92 19.36
CA ALA A 74 -23.39 -7.12 20.12
C ALA A 74 -21.94 -7.01 20.57
N ALA A 75 -21.71 -7.32 21.84
CA ALA A 75 -20.40 -7.48 22.44
C ALA A 75 -19.48 -8.17 21.44
N GLN A 76 -18.66 -7.38 20.74
CA GLN A 76 -17.48 -7.91 20.09
C GLN A 76 -16.61 -8.43 21.22
N PRO A 77 -16.02 -9.63 21.07
CA PRO A 77 -15.21 -10.20 22.11
C PRO A 77 -14.18 -9.15 22.55
N THR A 78 -14.02 -9.04 23.86
CA THR A 78 -12.82 -8.51 24.49
C THR A 78 -11.57 -9.00 23.73
N PRO A 79 -10.43 -8.28 23.77
CA PRO A 79 -9.18 -8.76 23.19
C PRO A 79 -8.71 -10.02 23.95
N ASP A 80 -9.40 -11.13 23.72
CA ASP A 80 -9.20 -12.44 24.33
C ASP A 80 -8.30 -13.22 23.40
N SER A 81 -7.04 -13.30 23.83
CA SER A 81 -6.09 -14.39 23.58
C SER A 81 -6.27 -15.11 22.24
N PHE A 82 -6.13 -14.40 21.12
CA PHE A 82 -5.79 -15.12 19.90
C PHE A 82 -4.38 -15.66 20.09
N ASP A 83 -4.29 -16.89 20.60
CA ASP A 83 -3.07 -17.66 20.64
C ASP A 83 -2.91 -18.29 19.26
N PRO A 84 -1.98 -17.76 18.43
CA PRO A 84 -1.80 -18.28 17.09
C PRO A 84 -1.40 -19.76 17.18
N PRO A 85 -1.96 -20.64 16.33
CA PRO A 85 -1.57 -22.03 16.32
C PRO A 85 -0.05 -22.12 16.06
N PRO A 86 0.63 -23.13 16.64
CA PRO A 86 2.04 -23.33 16.36
C PRO A 86 2.26 -23.55 14.85
N PRO A 87 3.43 -23.19 14.31
CA PRO A 87 3.75 -23.42 12.91
C PRO A 87 3.56 -24.89 12.53
N ARG A 88 2.97 -25.16 11.36
CA ARG A 88 2.79 -26.54 10.90
C ARG A 88 4.16 -27.17 10.63
N GLN A 89 4.38 -28.39 11.13
CA GLN A 89 5.63 -29.09 10.88
C GLN A 89 5.87 -29.29 9.38
N GLY A 90 7.04 -28.88 8.89
CA GLY A 90 7.40 -28.96 7.47
C GLY A 90 7.00 -27.75 6.63
N ASP A 91 6.23 -26.80 7.16
CA ASP A 91 5.95 -25.52 6.49
C ASP A 91 7.07 -24.51 6.78
N TYR A 92 8.16 -24.63 6.01
CA TYR A 92 9.32 -23.76 6.16
C TYR A 92 9.01 -22.29 5.88
N THR A 93 8.03 -22.01 5.03
CA THR A 93 7.62 -20.62 4.71
C THR A 93 6.95 -20.00 5.93
N ASP A 94 5.98 -20.69 6.52
CA ASP A 94 5.29 -20.23 7.73
C ASP A 94 6.27 -20.02 8.90
N MET A 95 7.17 -20.99 9.12
CA MET A 95 8.20 -20.89 10.15
C MET A 95 9.14 -19.71 9.93
N PHE A 96 9.62 -19.52 8.70
CA PHE A 96 10.50 -18.42 8.34
C PHE A 96 9.80 -17.08 8.53
N CYS A 97 8.62 -16.90 7.94
CA CYS A 97 7.85 -15.66 8.01
C CYS A 97 7.52 -15.24 9.44
N ARG A 98 7.04 -16.17 10.29
CA ARG A 98 6.78 -15.89 11.70
C ARG A 98 8.05 -15.59 12.48
N GLY A 99 9.10 -16.36 12.25
CA GLY A 99 10.39 -16.16 12.89
C GLY A 99 10.99 -14.80 12.57
N THR A 100 10.97 -14.41 11.30
CA THR A 100 11.43 -13.09 10.83
C THR A 100 10.57 -11.97 11.41
N ASN A 101 9.23 -12.07 11.37
CA ASN A 101 8.35 -11.05 11.96
C ASN A 101 8.62 -10.88 13.46
N ALA A 102 8.72 -11.98 14.20
CA ALA A 102 8.98 -11.96 15.63
C ALA A 102 10.36 -11.40 15.98
N PHE A 103 11.40 -11.82 15.26
CA PHE A 103 12.77 -11.33 15.46
C PHE A 103 12.86 -9.82 15.26
N PHE A 104 12.35 -9.30 14.14
CA PHE A 104 12.38 -7.85 13.88
C PHE A 104 11.43 -7.07 14.79
N GLY A 105 10.30 -7.66 15.18
CA GLY A 105 9.39 -7.10 16.17
C GLY A 105 10.08 -6.85 17.53
N GLN A 106 10.99 -7.74 17.94
CA GLN A 106 11.76 -7.60 19.19
C GLN A 106 12.76 -6.43 19.17
N LEU A 107 13.25 -6.06 17.98
CA LEU A 107 14.20 -4.93 17.82
C LEU A 107 13.52 -3.56 17.88
N VAL A 108 12.19 -3.51 17.77
CA VAL A 108 11.42 -2.26 17.85
C VAL A 108 11.32 -1.83 19.31
N ILE A 109 11.60 -0.55 19.58
CA ILE A 109 11.46 0.01 20.92
C ILE A 109 10.02 -0.17 21.44
N PRO A 110 9.81 -0.48 22.73
CA PRO A 110 8.49 -0.82 23.26
C PRO A 110 7.41 0.22 22.97
N GLN A 111 7.76 1.51 22.99
CA GLN A 111 6.82 2.61 22.75
C GLN A 111 6.27 2.58 21.34
N ILE A 112 7.12 2.36 20.33
CA ILE A 112 6.68 2.23 18.94
C ILE A 112 5.90 0.93 18.76
N ARG A 113 6.35 -0.16 19.41
CA ARG A 113 5.64 -1.44 19.35
C ARG A 113 4.21 -1.33 19.85
N GLU A 114 3.97 -0.64 20.96
CA GLU A 114 2.61 -0.42 21.47
C GLU A 114 1.79 0.50 20.55
N LEU A 115 2.41 1.53 19.95
CA LEU A 115 1.73 2.42 19.01
C LEU A 115 1.25 1.71 17.73
N VAL A 116 2.02 0.73 17.24
CA VAL A 116 1.70 0.00 16.00
C VAL A 116 1.14 -1.40 16.26
N LYS A 117 0.82 -1.69 17.52
CA LYS A 117 0.25 -2.98 17.93
C LYS A 117 -1.11 -3.15 17.28
N LEU A 118 -1.33 -4.35 16.73
CA LEU A 118 -2.60 -4.72 16.12
C LEU A 118 -3.77 -4.48 17.08
N GLN A 119 -4.77 -3.76 16.62
CA GLN A 119 -5.99 -3.44 17.36
C GLN A 119 -7.21 -4.21 16.79
N PRO A 120 -8.27 -4.40 17.58
CA PRO A 120 -9.55 -4.89 17.06
C PRO A 120 -10.18 -3.88 16.10
N ALA A 121 -11.03 -4.35 15.20
CA ALA A 121 -11.70 -3.47 14.24
C ALA A 121 -12.58 -2.41 14.92
N GLY A 122 -12.48 -1.18 14.43
CA GLY A 122 -13.30 -0.05 14.89
C GLY A 122 -12.71 0.70 16.08
N THR A 123 -11.42 0.52 16.37
CA THR A 123 -10.69 1.40 17.30
C THR A 123 -10.27 2.71 16.64
N ALA A 124 -10.09 2.70 15.33
CA ALA A 124 -9.93 3.90 14.52
C ALA A 124 -11.23 4.72 14.56
N GLY A 125 -11.10 6.01 14.89
CA GLY A 125 -12.19 6.97 14.77
C GLY A 125 -12.69 7.10 13.33
N SER A 126 -13.85 7.73 13.15
CA SER A 126 -14.47 7.89 11.83
C SER A 126 -13.80 8.98 10.98
N ASN A 127 -12.96 9.83 11.56
CA ASN A 127 -12.38 10.96 10.85
C ASN A 127 -11.15 10.56 10.04
N LEU A 128 -10.82 11.36 9.02
CA LEU A 128 -9.67 11.17 8.16
C LEU A 128 -8.35 10.99 8.94
N LEU A 129 -8.09 11.88 9.90
CA LEU A 129 -6.86 11.83 10.70
C LEU A 129 -6.80 10.56 11.54
N ASP A 130 -7.93 10.11 12.07
CA ASP A 130 -8.00 8.89 12.87
C ASP A 130 -7.67 7.67 11.99
N LYS A 131 -8.22 7.59 10.76
CA LYS A 131 -7.86 6.53 9.79
C LYS A 131 -6.39 6.58 9.36
N LEU A 132 -5.82 7.79 9.23
CA LEU A 132 -4.43 8.00 8.81
C LEU A 132 -3.41 7.58 9.88
N THR A 133 -3.73 7.78 11.16
CA THR A 133 -2.81 7.51 12.28
C THR A 133 -3.15 6.23 13.02
N ALA A 134 -4.28 5.59 12.70
CA ALA A 134 -4.69 4.34 13.31
C ALA A 134 -3.62 3.26 13.15
N ALA A 135 -3.45 2.49 14.23
CA ALA A 135 -2.70 1.26 14.24
C ALA A 135 -3.28 0.25 13.23
N PRO A 136 -2.52 -0.80 12.86
CA PRO A 136 -3.05 -1.93 12.10
C PRO A 136 -4.26 -2.53 12.83
N GLU A 137 -5.32 -2.92 12.11
CA GLU A 137 -6.49 -3.59 12.70
C GLU A 137 -6.81 -4.93 12.01
N THR A 138 -7.57 -5.80 12.68
CA THR A 138 -8.18 -6.96 11.98
C THR A 138 -9.68 -7.06 12.26
N PRO A 139 -10.54 -7.14 11.21
CA PRO A 139 -10.25 -6.98 9.76
C PRO A 139 -9.55 -5.64 9.42
N GLY A 140 -8.82 -5.55 8.30
CA GLY A 140 -7.96 -4.38 7.98
C GLY A 140 -8.72 -3.07 7.77
N ILE A 141 -8.11 -1.90 8.02
CA ILE A 141 -8.79 -0.59 7.85
C ILE A 141 -8.88 -0.22 6.37
N SER A 142 -10.06 0.21 5.92
CA SER A 142 -10.21 0.81 4.58
C SER A 142 -9.49 2.16 4.52
N ARG A 143 -8.39 2.21 3.76
CA ARG A 143 -7.56 3.40 3.53
C ARG A 143 -7.58 3.72 2.03
N PRO A 144 -8.55 4.52 1.55
CA PRO A 144 -8.66 4.89 0.14
C PRO A 144 -7.36 5.52 -0.38
N LEU A 145 -7.09 5.40 -1.68
CA LEU A 145 -5.83 5.84 -2.26
C LEU A 145 -5.58 7.33 -2.07
N TRP A 146 -6.61 8.16 -2.12
CA TRP A 146 -6.50 9.60 -1.86
C TRP A 146 -5.99 9.90 -0.44
N VAL A 147 -6.43 9.13 0.56
CA VAL A 147 -5.97 9.23 1.96
C VAL A 147 -4.49 8.87 2.02
N VAL A 148 -4.13 7.76 1.38
CA VAL A 148 -2.74 7.29 1.31
C VAL A 148 -1.84 8.33 0.66
N MET A 149 -2.27 8.96 -0.44
CA MET A 149 -1.53 10.04 -1.08
C MET A 149 -1.43 11.29 -0.21
N ALA A 150 -2.51 11.68 0.47
CA ALA A 150 -2.52 12.85 1.34
C ALA A 150 -1.54 12.70 2.51
N GLY A 151 -1.37 11.50 3.07
CA GLY A 151 -0.34 11.22 4.07
C GLY A 151 1.06 11.11 3.47
N SER A 152 1.21 10.47 2.32
CA SER A 152 2.52 10.11 1.75
C SER A 152 3.25 11.28 1.08
N ILE A 153 2.55 12.13 0.32
CA ILE A 153 3.19 13.21 -0.45
C ILE A 153 3.87 14.24 0.48
N PRO A 154 3.20 14.78 1.52
CA PRO A 154 3.81 15.77 2.41
C PRO A 154 4.93 15.20 3.28
N THR A 155 4.92 13.89 3.53
CA THR A 155 5.90 13.20 4.38
C THR A 155 7.04 12.56 3.59
N ALA A 156 7.18 12.89 2.30
CA ALA A 156 8.19 12.29 1.42
C ALA A 156 8.20 10.74 1.49
N LEU A 157 7.00 10.14 1.43
CA LEU A 157 6.74 8.70 1.48
C LEU A 157 7.02 8.02 2.82
N ILE A 158 7.38 8.75 3.89
CA ILE A 158 7.54 8.16 5.23
C ILE A 158 6.22 7.52 5.67
N TRP A 159 5.10 8.23 5.49
CA TRP A 159 3.78 7.69 5.82
C TRP A 159 3.41 6.50 4.92
N TYR A 160 3.87 6.47 3.66
CA TYR A 160 3.67 5.30 2.79
C TYR A 160 4.36 4.06 3.37
N GLY A 161 5.55 4.22 3.94
CA GLY A 161 6.24 3.15 4.68
C GLY A 161 5.41 2.64 5.85
N TYR A 162 4.79 3.52 6.63
CA TYR A 162 3.86 3.14 7.71
C TYR A 162 2.62 2.41 7.16
N TYR A 163 2.01 2.91 6.10
CA TYR A 163 0.90 2.24 5.44
C TYR A 163 1.27 0.81 4.98
N LYS A 164 2.45 0.64 4.37
CA LYS A 164 2.95 -0.67 3.95
C LYS A 164 3.18 -1.60 5.13
N PHE A 165 3.77 -1.10 6.21
CA PHE A 165 3.90 -1.82 7.45
C PHE A 165 2.54 -2.31 7.95
N SER A 166 1.54 -1.42 8.01
CA SER A 166 0.21 -1.75 8.50
C SER A 166 -0.46 -2.81 7.64
N VAL A 167 -0.50 -2.63 6.31
CA VAL A 167 -1.10 -3.62 5.40
C VAL A 167 -0.46 -5.00 5.54
N GLU A 168 0.86 -5.07 5.60
CA GLU A 168 1.57 -6.34 5.75
C GLU A 168 1.24 -7.04 7.07
N GLU A 169 1.13 -6.29 8.16
CA GLU A 169 0.76 -6.82 9.47
C GLU A 169 -0.71 -7.22 9.53
N GLU A 170 -1.63 -6.43 8.95
CA GLU A 170 -3.06 -6.77 8.85
C GLU A 170 -3.26 -8.08 8.08
N LEU A 171 -2.57 -8.24 6.94
CA LEU A 171 -2.61 -9.46 6.13
C LEU A 171 -1.98 -10.65 6.85
N PHE A 172 -0.84 -10.46 7.53
CA PHE A 172 -0.20 -11.50 8.32
C PHE A 172 -1.14 -12.04 9.39
N GLN A 173 -1.82 -11.15 10.10
CA GLN A 173 -2.73 -11.51 11.19
C GLN A 173 -4.06 -12.09 10.66
N ALA A 174 -4.52 -11.67 9.48
CA ALA A 174 -5.67 -12.25 8.81
C ALA A 174 -5.39 -13.70 8.37
N GLU A 175 -4.25 -13.96 7.72
CA GLU A 175 -3.81 -15.30 7.32
C GLU A 175 -3.67 -16.25 8.53
N LEU A 176 -3.05 -15.77 9.62
CA LEU A 176 -2.94 -16.55 10.86
C LEU A 176 -4.29 -16.97 11.43
N ARG A 177 -5.27 -16.06 11.43
CA ARG A 177 -6.61 -16.34 11.98
C ARG A 177 -7.45 -17.23 11.06
N LYS A 178 -7.38 -17.03 9.74
CA LYS A 178 -8.20 -17.76 8.75
C LYS A 178 -7.64 -19.14 8.45
N GLU A 179 -6.33 -19.25 8.26
CA GLU A 179 -5.68 -20.48 7.75
C GLU A 179 -4.77 -21.17 8.76
N GLY A 180 -4.39 -20.47 9.83
CA GLY A 180 -3.42 -20.97 10.80
C GLY A 180 -1.99 -21.06 10.26
N ARG A 181 -1.70 -20.40 9.13
CA ARG A 181 -0.37 -20.28 8.50
C ARG A 181 -0.23 -18.90 7.88
N VAL A 182 1.00 -18.46 7.63
CA VAL A 182 1.31 -17.22 6.91
C VAL A 182 2.15 -17.46 5.68
N THR A 183 1.94 -16.63 4.66
CA THR A 183 2.77 -16.65 3.44
C THR A 183 3.61 -15.38 3.27
N GLY A 184 3.38 -14.35 4.10
CA GLY A 184 4.19 -13.15 4.17
C GLY A 184 4.82 -12.95 5.55
N CYS A 185 5.90 -12.18 5.62
CA CYS A 185 6.67 -11.94 6.85
C CYS A 185 6.07 -10.87 7.77
N GLY A 186 4.87 -10.34 7.50
CA GLY A 186 4.26 -9.27 8.29
C GLY A 186 4.96 -7.92 8.17
N GLY A 187 4.46 -6.93 8.91
CA GLY A 187 4.96 -5.55 8.81
C GLY A 187 6.40 -5.44 9.28
N TYR A 188 6.72 -6.08 10.41
CA TYR A 188 8.08 -6.07 10.94
C TYR A 188 9.01 -6.88 10.05
N GLY A 189 8.62 -8.09 9.69
CA GLY A 189 9.48 -8.99 8.94
C GLY A 189 9.70 -8.55 7.49
N THR A 190 8.80 -7.78 6.88
CA THR A 190 9.01 -7.25 5.51
C THR A 190 9.79 -5.94 5.52
N LEU A 191 9.37 -4.94 6.32
CA LEU A 191 9.93 -3.58 6.22
C LEU A 191 11.25 -3.40 6.98
N PHE A 192 11.39 -4.01 8.16
CA PHE A 192 12.57 -3.76 9.00
C PHE A 192 13.86 -4.34 8.45
N PRO A 193 13.93 -5.55 7.87
CA PRO A 193 15.16 -6.03 7.26
C PRO A 193 15.66 -5.09 6.16
N PHE A 194 14.74 -4.53 5.36
CA PHE A 194 15.07 -3.52 4.36
C PHE A 194 15.67 -2.27 5.00
N VAL A 195 14.98 -1.67 5.98
CA VAL A 195 15.45 -0.45 6.67
C VAL A 195 16.80 -0.68 7.34
N PHE A 196 16.98 -1.80 8.04
CA PHE A 196 18.24 -2.16 8.68
C PHE A 196 19.36 -2.35 7.66
N ALA A 197 19.10 -3.05 6.56
CA ALA A 197 20.09 -3.27 5.50
C ALA A 197 20.55 -1.94 4.86
N ILE A 198 19.62 -1.00 4.64
CA ILE A 198 19.94 0.34 4.14
C ILE A 198 20.76 1.12 5.18
N LEU A 199 20.32 1.20 6.44
CA LEU A 199 21.02 1.97 7.47
C LEU A 199 22.42 1.43 7.75
N LEU A 200 22.55 0.11 7.93
CA LEU A 200 23.86 -0.55 8.11
C LEU A 200 24.73 -0.40 6.87
N GLY A 201 24.13 -0.47 5.67
CA GLY A 201 24.85 -0.27 4.43
C GLY A 201 25.41 1.14 4.28
N LEU A 202 24.61 2.17 4.57
CA LEU A 202 25.04 3.57 4.56
C LEU A 202 26.12 3.82 5.63
N MET A 203 25.96 3.29 6.84
CA MET A 203 26.96 3.41 7.89
C MET A 203 28.28 2.72 7.51
N ALA A 204 28.23 1.54 6.87
CA ALA A 204 29.41 0.86 6.37
C ALA A 204 30.15 1.69 5.31
N GLN A 205 29.43 2.33 4.38
CA GLN A 205 30.04 3.24 3.40
C GLN A 205 30.70 4.44 4.07
N LEU A 206 30.04 5.07 5.05
CA LEU A 206 30.58 6.21 5.80
C LEU A 206 31.85 5.85 6.59
N LEU A 207 32.00 4.59 7.01
CA LEU A 207 33.18 4.07 7.71
C LEU A 207 34.29 3.57 6.76
N GLY A 208 34.11 3.72 5.44
CA GLY A 208 35.10 3.32 4.42
C GLY A 208 34.96 1.87 3.93
N PHE A 209 33.92 1.13 4.33
CA PHE A 209 33.61 -0.22 3.85
C PHE A 209 32.61 -0.17 2.68
N GLU A 210 33.01 0.47 1.57
CA GLU A 210 32.12 0.73 0.42
C GLU A 210 31.48 -0.54 -0.15
N ASP A 211 32.26 -1.60 -0.34
CA ASP A 211 31.79 -2.86 -0.92
C ASP A 211 30.76 -3.56 -0.02
N VAL A 212 31.01 -3.59 1.30
CA VAL A 212 30.08 -4.17 2.29
C VAL A 212 28.80 -3.37 2.32
N GLY A 213 28.92 -2.03 2.32
CA GLY A 213 27.77 -1.15 2.35
C GLY A 213 26.89 -1.27 1.11
N ALA A 214 27.50 -1.33 -0.08
CA ALA A 214 26.80 -1.56 -1.33
C ALA A 214 26.11 -2.94 -1.37
N PHE A 215 26.77 -3.98 -0.84
CA PHE A 215 26.18 -5.31 -0.72
C PHE A 215 24.94 -5.32 0.19
N LEU A 216 25.02 -4.71 1.38
CA LEU A 216 23.90 -4.62 2.31
C LEU A 216 22.71 -3.86 1.69
N ILE A 217 22.97 -2.72 1.04
CA ILE A 217 21.92 -1.97 0.32
C ILE A 217 21.28 -2.84 -0.75
N ALA A 218 22.08 -3.55 -1.55
CA ALA A 218 21.56 -4.44 -2.61
C ALA A 218 20.68 -5.56 -2.04
N VAL A 219 21.11 -6.20 -0.94
CA VAL A 219 20.33 -7.24 -0.25
C VAL A 219 19.02 -6.67 0.27
N GLY A 220 19.05 -5.48 0.88
CA GLY A 220 17.84 -4.78 1.31
C GLY A 220 16.88 -4.49 0.15
N SER A 221 17.39 -3.99 -0.97
CA SER A 221 16.60 -3.72 -2.16
C SER A 221 15.97 -4.99 -2.74
N VAL A 222 16.72 -6.09 -2.83
CA VAL A 222 16.16 -7.38 -3.29
C VAL A 222 15.08 -7.86 -2.32
N TRP A 223 15.31 -7.73 -1.01
CA TRP A 223 14.35 -8.14 0.01
C TRP A 223 13.00 -7.43 -0.14
N ILE A 224 13.00 -6.09 -0.26
CA ILE A 224 11.76 -5.33 -0.37
C ILE A 224 11.02 -5.61 -1.70
N LEU A 225 11.75 -5.85 -2.80
CA LEU A 225 11.15 -6.22 -4.09
C LEU A 225 10.49 -7.60 -4.05
N LEU A 226 11.13 -8.58 -3.41
CA LEU A 226 10.53 -9.90 -3.21
C LEU A 226 9.30 -9.82 -2.29
N GLY A 227 9.38 -9.02 -1.22
CA GLY A 227 8.24 -8.73 -0.36
C GLY A 227 7.07 -8.11 -1.15
N GLN A 228 7.36 -7.18 -2.05
CA GLN A 228 6.36 -6.52 -2.88
C GLN A 228 5.65 -7.46 -3.87
N ILE A 229 6.39 -8.36 -4.53
CA ILE A 229 5.79 -9.41 -5.38
C ILE A 229 4.87 -10.31 -4.55
N ASN A 230 5.33 -10.74 -3.38
CA ASN A 230 4.54 -11.60 -2.50
C ASN A 230 3.28 -10.89 -1.98
N LEU A 231 3.39 -9.61 -1.64
CA LEU A 231 2.26 -8.77 -1.27
C LEU A 231 1.23 -8.71 -2.38
N TYR A 232 1.65 -8.50 -3.64
CA TYR A 232 0.73 -8.44 -4.77
C TYR A 232 0.00 -9.77 -5.01
N ARG A 233 0.69 -10.90 -4.87
CA ARG A 233 0.06 -12.23 -4.91
C ARG A 233 -1.01 -12.36 -3.83
N ARG A 234 -0.67 -12.02 -2.57
CA ARG A 234 -1.59 -12.11 -1.42
C ARG A 234 -2.80 -11.20 -1.58
N VAL A 235 -2.60 -9.99 -2.11
CA VAL A 235 -3.70 -9.08 -2.42
C VAL A 235 -4.59 -9.64 -3.53
N ASN A 236 -4.01 -10.23 -4.58
CA ASN A 236 -4.80 -10.90 -5.63
C ASN A 236 -5.64 -12.05 -5.06
N GLU A 237 -5.06 -12.90 -4.22
CA GLU A 237 -5.78 -14.02 -3.58
C GLU A 237 -6.99 -13.52 -2.78
N ILE A 238 -6.81 -12.49 -1.96
CA ILE A 238 -7.91 -11.93 -1.18
C ILE A 238 -8.94 -11.23 -2.08
N VAL A 239 -8.49 -10.45 -3.06
CA VAL A 239 -9.41 -9.76 -3.98
C VAL A 239 -10.23 -10.75 -4.82
N GLN A 240 -9.69 -11.92 -5.14
CA GLN A 240 -10.40 -13.00 -5.84
C GLN A 240 -11.48 -13.66 -4.95
N ASP A 241 -11.25 -13.74 -3.64
CA ASP A 241 -12.24 -14.19 -2.66
C ASP A 241 -13.47 -13.25 -2.57
N HIS A 242 -13.41 -12.05 -3.17
CA HIS A 242 -14.52 -11.10 -3.24
C HIS A 242 -15.00 -10.85 -4.69
N PRO A 243 -15.87 -11.72 -5.25
CA PRO A 243 -16.37 -11.60 -6.63
C PRO A 243 -17.06 -10.27 -6.97
N SER A 244 -17.65 -9.59 -5.98
CA SER A 244 -18.25 -8.26 -6.17
C SER A 244 -17.23 -7.16 -6.51
N ILE A 245 -15.95 -7.40 -6.23
CA ILE A 245 -14.84 -6.46 -6.47
C ILE A 245 -14.12 -6.77 -7.79
N SER A 246 -13.84 -8.06 -8.06
CA SER A 246 -12.93 -8.50 -9.12
C SER A 246 -13.49 -9.53 -10.10
N GLU A 247 -14.71 -10.03 -9.89
CA GLU A 247 -15.27 -11.16 -10.64
C GLU A 247 -14.41 -12.45 -10.57
N GLY A 248 -13.56 -12.57 -9.55
CA GLY A 248 -12.68 -13.72 -9.37
C GLY A 248 -11.39 -13.65 -10.20
N GLU A 249 -11.08 -12.51 -10.81
CA GLU A 249 -9.83 -12.30 -11.55
C GLU A 249 -8.75 -11.56 -10.73
N PRO A 250 -7.45 -11.79 -11.00
CA PRO A 250 -6.38 -10.99 -10.41
C PRO A 250 -6.44 -9.54 -10.92
N VAL A 251 -6.27 -8.59 -10.00
CA VAL A 251 -6.32 -7.16 -10.30
C VAL A 251 -4.92 -6.54 -10.41
N LEU A 252 -3.90 -7.24 -9.92
CA LEU A 252 -2.50 -6.82 -9.95
C LEU A 252 -1.67 -7.77 -10.82
N TRP A 253 -0.73 -7.22 -11.58
CA TRP A 253 0.32 -8.01 -12.21
C TRP A 253 1.54 -8.01 -11.30
N GLU A 254 1.79 -9.11 -10.59
CA GLU A 254 2.79 -9.15 -9.50
C GLU A 254 4.19 -8.81 -10.01
N TRP A 255 4.52 -9.27 -11.22
CA TRP A 255 5.82 -9.03 -11.85
C TRP A 255 6.05 -7.57 -12.28
N TRP A 256 5.00 -6.74 -12.38
CA TRP A 256 5.19 -5.30 -12.65
C TRP A 256 5.87 -4.58 -11.49
N GLY A 257 5.85 -5.14 -10.28
CA GLY A 257 6.65 -4.64 -9.16
C GLY A 257 8.17 -4.67 -9.42
N LEU A 258 8.63 -5.45 -10.41
CA LEU A 258 10.04 -5.48 -10.84
C LEU A 258 10.37 -4.48 -11.94
N LEU A 259 9.36 -3.85 -12.54
CA LEU A 259 9.56 -2.90 -13.63
C LEU A 259 10.05 -1.56 -13.08
N PRO A 260 10.84 -0.81 -13.86
CA PRO A 260 11.23 0.52 -13.46
C PRO A 260 10.00 1.45 -13.38
N PRO A 261 10.09 2.54 -12.60
CA PRO A 261 9.10 3.60 -12.64
C PRO A 261 8.83 4.07 -14.08
N PRO A 262 7.55 4.32 -14.45
CA PRO A 262 6.39 4.44 -13.57
C PRO A 262 5.54 3.15 -13.36
N LEU A 263 5.94 2.01 -13.93
CA LEU A 263 5.07 0.81 -13.97
C LEU A 263 4.89 0.13 -12.61
N ASP A 264 5.92 0.14 -11.75
CA ASP A 264 5.84 -0.31 -10.36
C ASP A 264 4.85 0.53 -9.54
N VAL A 265 4.86 1.85 -9.74
CA VAL A 265 3.96 2.81 -9.10
C VAL A 265 2.52 2.52 -9.49
N ILE A 266 2.24 2.22 -10.77
CA ILE A 266 0.90 1.85 -11.25
C ILE A 266 0.33 0.66 -10.47
N VAL A 267 1.11 -0.41 -10.29
CA VAL A 267 0.64 -1.58 -9.53
C VAL A 267 0.55 -1.27 -8.04
N GLY A 268 1.45 -0.45 -7.51
CA GLY A 268 1.37 0.07 -6.15
C GLY A 268 0.06 0.80 -5.86
N VAL A 269 -0.36 1.74 -6.72
CA VAL A 269 -1.60 2.49 -6.51
C VAL A 269 -2.86 1.64 -6.71
N ARG A 270 -2.83 0.69 -7.65
CA ARG A 270 -3.90 -0.32 -7.81
C ARG A 270 -4.05 -1.17 -6.56
N GLN A 271 -2.93 -1.65 -6.01
CA GLN A 271 -2.93 -2.46 -4.79
C GLN A 271 -3.60 -1.73 -3.62
N VAL A 272 -3.31 -0.44 -3.46
CA VAL A 272 -3.93 0.38 -2.40
C VAL A 272 -5.44 0.46 -2.58
N HIS A 273 -5.90 0.77 -3.79
CA HIS A 273 -7.32 0.93 -4.10
C HIS A 273 -8.11 -0.37 -3.85
N PHE A 274 -7.66 -1.49 -4.43
CA PHE A 274 -8.38 -2.76 -4.29
C PHE A 274 -8.36 -3.30 -2.86
N LEU A 275 -7.25 -3.13 -2.15
CA LEU A 275 -7.19 -3.52 -0.74
C LEU A 275 -8.15 -2.68 0.11
N ALA A 276 -8.27 -1.37 -0.15
CA ALA A 276 -9.23 -0.53 0.55
C ALA A 276 -10.68 -0.98 0.32
N LYS A 277 -11.03 -1.44 -0.89
CA LYS A 277 -12.35 -2.00 -1.21
C LYS A 277 -12.63 -3.30 -0.47
N VAL A 278 -11.65 -4.20 -0.43
CA VAL A 278 -11.73 -5.45 0.34
C VAL A 278 -11.94 -5.13 1.82
N SER A 279 -11.10 -4.28 2.40
CA SER A 279 -11.22 -3.89 3.82
C SER A 279 -12.59 -3.29 4.15
N ALA A 280 -13.15 -2.45 3.27
CA ALA A 280 -14.50 -1.92 3.45
C ALA A 280 -15.56 -3.03 3.40
N ALA A 281 -15.43 -3.98 2.47
CA ALA A 281 -16.35 -5.11 2.34
C ALA A 281 -16.29 -6.06 3.56
N GLU A 282 -15.10 -6.41 4.04
CA GLU A 282 -14.90 -7.26 5.22
C GLU A 282 -15.45 -6.63 6.51
N ARG A 283 -15.50 -5.29 6.58
CA ARG A 283 -16.05 -4.55 7.71
C ARG A 283 -17.54 -4.21 7.58
N GLU A 284 -18.17 -4.58 6.47
CA GLU A 284 -19.53 -4.15 6.11
C GLU A 284 -19.69 -2.61 6.12
N GLU A 285 -18.61 -1.89 5.79
CA GLU A 285 -18.58 -0.44 5.70
C GLU A 285 -19.04 0.00 4.29
N ALA A 286 -19.73 1.15 4.23
CA ALA A 286 -20.04 1.76 2.95
C ALA A 286 -18.74 2.19 2.25
N TRP A 287 -18.59 1.84 0.98
CA TRP A 287 -17.44 2.24 0.19
C TRP A 287 -17.35 3.77 0.09
N GLU A 288 -16.30 4.33 0.68
CA GLU A 288 -15.95 5.73 0.56
C GLU A 288 -15.25 5.93 -0.79
N LYS A 289 -15.96 6.55 -1.73
CA LYS A 289 -15.52 6.76 -3.11
C LYS A 289 -14.05 7.23 -3.19
N ASP A 290 -13.26 6.61 -4.05
CA ASP A 290 -11.87 6.97 -4.26
C ASP A 290 -11.72 7.87 -5.48
N VAL A 291 -11.81 9.19 -5.27
CA VAL A 291 -11.76 10.19 -6.36
C VAL A 291 -10.50 10.03 -7.21
N VAL A 292 -9.37 9.65 -6.61
CA VAL A 292 -8.12 9.53 -7.37
C VAL A 292 -8.16 8.31 -8.28
N ALA A 293 -8.63 7.17 -7.78
CA ALA A 293 -8.68 5.93 -8.56
C ALA A 293 -9.86 5.85 -9.55
N GLU A 294 -10.99 6.47 -9.22
CA GLU A 294 -12.24 6.34 -9.99
C GLU A 294 -12.48 7.50 -10.94
N GLU A 295 -12.00 8.71 -10.61
CA GLU A 295 -12.23 9.90 -11.43
C GLU A 295 -10.95 10.36 -12.13
N LEU A 296 -9.86 10.54 -11.40
CA LEU A 296 -8.63 11.15 -11.90
C LEU A 296 -7.81 10.20 -12.78
N PHE A 297 -7.68 8.94 -12.37
CA PHE A 297 -6.86 7.92 -13.04
C PHE A 297 -7.63 6.60 -13.15
N PRO A 298 -8.58 6.48 -14.11
CA PRO A 298 -9.48 5.33 -14.21
C PRO A 298 -8.78 3.97 -14.35
N PHE A 299 -7.57 3.94 -14.89
CA PHE A 299 -6.77 2.73 -14.96
C PHE A 299 -6.50 2.11 -13.59
N ILE A 300 -6.63 2.85 -12.48
CA ILE A 300 -6.38 2.32 -11.13
C ILE A 300 -7.55 1.43 -10.67
N SER A 301 -8.78 1.86 -10.93
CA SER A 301 -10.00 1.16 -10.51
C SER A 301 -10.50 0.13 -11.52
N THR A 302 -9.94 0.12 -12.74
CA THR A 302 -10.27 -0.88 -13.78
C THR A 302 -9.96 -2.29 -13.28
N ARG A 303 -10.88 -3.26 -13.42
CA ARG A 303 -10.73 -4.61 -12.86
C ARG A 303 -9.51 -5.35 -13.39
N ARG A 304 -9.36 -5.40 -14.71
CA ARG A 304 -8.19 -5.96 -15.40
C ARG A 304 -7.50 -4.85 -16.16
N PHE A 305 -6.20 -4.73 -15.98
CA PHE A 305 -5.42 -3.69 -16.65
C PHE A 305 -4.07 -4.25 -17.09
N THR A 306 -3.95 -4.55 -18.37
CA THR A 306 -2.77 -5.10 -19.01
C THR A 306 -1.86 -4.00 -19.56
N LEU A 307 -0.63 -4.36 -19.94
CA LEU A 307 0.28 -3.42 -20.58
C LEU A 307 -0.23 -3.01 -21.97
N LYS A 308 -0.91 -3.94 -22.67
CA LYS A 308 -1.60 -3.65 -23.94
C LYS A 308 -2.70 -2.60 -23.73
N GLU A 309 -3.55 -2.78 -22.72
CA GLU A 309 -4.61 -1.82 -22.38
C GLU A 309 -4.05 -0.47 -21.92
N LEU A 310 -2.95 -0.47 -21.18
CA LEU A 310 -2.24 0.76 -20.82
C LEU A 310 -1.80 1.52 -22.07
N VAL A 311 -1.27 0.85 -23.09
CA VAL A 311 -0.85 1.54 -24.32
C VAL A 311 -2.05 1.91 -25.19
N ARG A 312 -3.05 1.03 -25.28
CA ARG A 312 -4.17 1.12 -26.22
C ARG A 312 -5.27 2.09 -25.80
N SER A 313 -5.47 2.30 -24.51
CA SER A 313 -6.67 2.96 -23.99
C SER A 313 -6.36 4.28 -23.27
N PRO A 314 -6.02 5.37 -24.01
CA PRO A 314 -5.79 6.70 -23.45
C PRO A 314 -6.90 7.18 -22.51
N ARG A 315 -8.15 6.80 -22.78
CA ARG A 315 -9.30 7.11 -21.93
C ARG A 315 -9.18 6.64 -20.49
N LEU A 316 -8.32 5.66 -20.22
CA LEU A 316 -8.06 5.15 -18.88
C LEU A 316 -6.95 5.92 -18.16
N TRP A 317 -6.14 6.73 -18.86
CA TRP A 317 -4.95 7.35 -18.29
C TRP A 317 -5.30 8.47 -17.32
N PHE A 318 -6.12 9.40 -17.77
CA PHE A 318 -6.45 10.62 -17.03
C PHE A 318 -7.92 10.99 -17.22
N TRP A 319 -8.46 11.73 -16.26
CA TRP A 319 -9.84 12.23 -16.31
C TRP A 319 -10.17 13.05 -17.55
N PHE A 320 -9.20 13.80 -18.10
CA PHE A 320 -9.40 14.62 -19.30
C PHE A 320 -9.25 13.83 -20.60
N CYS A 321 -8.81 12.57 -20.53
CA CYS A 321 -8.70 11.70 -21.69
C CYS A 321 -9.96 10.86 -21.93
N LYS A 322 -11.01 10.96 -21.10
CA LYS A 322 -12.18 10.08 -21.13
C LYS A 322 -12.86 9.98 -22.50
N ASP A 323 -12.82 11.06 -23.28
CA ASP A 323 -13.43 11.15 -24.60
C ASP A 323 -12.45 10.81 -25.76
N VAL A 324 -11.21 10.44 -25.44
CA VAL A 324 -10.20 10.05 -26.43
C VAL A 324 -10.46 8.62 -26.87
N GLU A 325 -10.59 8.42 -28.18
CA GLU A 325 -10.75 7.09 -28.77
C GLU A 325 -9.52 6.20 -28.50
N ASP A 326 -9.78 4.91 -28.31
CA ASP A 326 -8.71 3.92 -28.16
C ASP A 326 -7.91 3.80 -29.45
N PHE A 327 -6.61 3.55 -29.32
CA PHE A 327 -5.78 3.32 -30.49
C PHE A 327 -6.14 1.99 -31.17
N ASP A 328 -6.55 2.06 -32.44
CA ASP A 328 -6.87 0.86 -33.22
C ASP A 328 -5.65 0.33 -33.98
N VAL A 329 -4.66 -0.18 -33.23
CA VAL A 329 -3.44 -0.78 -33.80
C VAL A 329 -3.57 -2.30 -33.79
N PRO A 330 -3.46 -3.00 -34.95
CA PRO A 330 -3.63 -4.45 -35.03
C PRO A 330 -2.75 -5.27 -34.07
N PHE A 331 -1.54 -4.80 -33.79
CA PHE A 331 -0.60 -5.44 -32.85
C PHE A 331 -1.02 -5.31 -31.37
N LEU A 332 -1.87 -4.32 -31.05
CA LEU A 332 -2.41 -4.09 -29.70
C LEU A 332 -3.81 -4.69 -29.52
N ARG A 333 -4.33 -5.40 -30.52
CA ARG A 333 -5.54 -6.22 -30.39
C ARG A 333 -5.19 -7.50 -29.62
N ASP A 334 -6.13 -8.00 -28.83
CA ASP A 334 -5.89 -9.08 -27.87
C ASP A 334 -5.46 -10.40 -28.52
#